data_AF-A0A8C4X0Y1-F1
#
_entry.id   AF-A0A8C4X0Y1-F1
#
_cell.length_a   1.000
_cell.length_b   1.000
_cell.length_c   1.000
_cell.angle_alpha   90.00
_cell.angle_beta   90.00
_cell.angle_gamma   90.00
#
_symmetry.space_group_name_H-M   'P 1'
#
loop_
_entity.id
_entity.type
_entity.pdbx_description
1 polymer ?
#
loop_
_entity_poly.entity_id
_entity_poly.type
_entity_poly.pdbx_seq_one_letter_code
_entity_poly.pdbx_strand_id
1 'polypeptide(L)'
;MDRDEFLIRNISFNYFSSSASLQVTLQKPLEKKVGRAYGPPGTKHLVYFIDDFNMPKVDDYGTVQPHTLLRQHLDYRHWYDRDTLVVRDIHNVQYVACMNHVAGSFTINPRLQRHFCVFSVLFPDTKALTSIYSSILEQHLQCGAFAPVTQETAPKIVLLALDLHQKVSSMFLPTNIKFHYIFNLRDISRIFQGLLFSKAENFLHKTDILRLFLHESNRVYKDRMVEERDLEMFDRIQATSVKKHFHDITETELQEWKDDIFCHFSMGIDEARYLLAPSRKALHQILREVLEGYNAVHATMDLVLFEDAIAHVCRISRILKSPGGHALLVGVGGSGKQSLTRLAAFLSSMEVFQPTLHQGYSTSDLKADVANLLMKTGLKGQRTVFLLTDDQLPDLHFLVLINDLLISGSLISPTSALSELGIEIGSGDRRGRSQRGVRGERSEIKPRLTDPI
;
A
#
# COMPACT_ATOMS: atom_id res chain seq x y z
N MET A 1 21.24 -1.75 9.32
CA MET A 1 21.54 -1.42 10.72
C MET A 1 21.41 -2.69 11.54
N ASP A 2 22.35 -2.94 12.43
CA ASP A 2 22.29 -4.10 13.32
C ASP A 2 21.06 -3.99 14.22
N ARG A 3 20.22 -5.02 14.21
CA ARG A 3 18.96 -5.08 14.98
C ARG A 3 19.20 -5.29 16.47
N ASP A 4 20.41 -5.71 16.83
CA ASP A 4 20.80 -5.91 18.22
C ASP A 4 21.19 -4.59 18.89
N GLU A 5 21.67 -3.62 18.12
CA GLU A 5 22.06 -2.29 18.62
C GLU A 5 20.96 -1.23 18.47
N PHE A 6 20.20 -1.24 17.36
CA PHE A 6 19.23 -0.19 17.05
C PHE A 6 17.79 -0.68 17.08
N LEU A 7 16.92 0.08 17.75
CA LEU A 7 15.48 -0.05 17.68
C LEU A 7 14.94 1.10 16.82
N ILE A 8 14.14 0.81 15.79
CA ILE A 8 13.55 1.84 14.93
C ILE A 8 12.05 1.89 15.18
N ARG A 9 11.50 3.09 15.39
CA ARG A 9 10.06 3.32 15.50
C ARG A 9 9.61 4.34 14.47
N ASN A 10 8.82 3.87 13.51
CA ASN A 10 8.18 4.73 12.51
C ASN A 10 6.95 5.43 13.12
N ILE A 11 6.84 6.72 12.86
CA ILE A 11 5.75 7.60 13.30
C ILE A 11 5.34 8.42 12.09
N SER A 12 4.11 8.31 11.63
CA SER A 12 3.60 9.14 10.54
C SER A 12 2.78 10.29 11.12
N PHE A 13 3.07 11.51 10.67
CA PHE A 13 2.24 12.67 11.01
C PHE A 13 1.04 12.79 10.06
N ASN A 14 -0.02 13.36 10.59
CA ASN A 14 -1.25 13.65 9.88
C ASN A 14 -1.80 15.01 10.33
N TYR A 15 -2.84 15.50 9.67
CA TYR A 15 -3.43 16.81 9.95
C TYR A 15 -3.83 17.00 11.43
N PHE A 16 -4.34 15.95 12.07
CA PHE A 16 -4.84 15.97 13.45
C PHE A 16 -3.77 15.59 14.51
N SER A 17 -2.51 15.41 14.09
CA SER A 17 -1.43 15.04 15.00
C SER A 17 -1.20 16.16 16.02
N SER A 18 -1.40 15.83 17.29
CA SER A 18 -1.26 16.75 18.42
C SER A 18 -0.04 16.41 19.26
N SER A 19 0.41 17.37 20.07
CA SER A 19 1.48 17.12 21.04
C SER A 19 1.14 15.98 22.02
N ALA A 20 -0.12 15.85 22.44
CA ALA A 20 -0.55 14.77 23.33
C ALA A 20 -0.46 13.39 22.65
N SER A 21 -0.97 13.27 21.42
CA SER A 21 -0.94 12.01 20.66
C SER A 21 0.49 11.56 20.34
N LEU A 22 1.37 12.51 20.00
CA LEU A 22 2.79 12.24 19.76
C LEU A 22 3.48 11.77 21.04
N GLN A 23 3.23 12.43 22.17
CA GLN A 23 3.87 12.08 23.43
C GLN A 23 3.55 10.64 23.85
N VAL A 24 2.28 10.23 23.75
CA VAL A 24 1.87 8.84 24.02
C VAL A 24 2.64 7.87 23.11
N THR A 25 2.77 8.21 21.83
CA THR A 25 3.48 7.36 20.85
C THR A 25 4.97 7.26 21.13
N LEU A 26 5.62 8.35 21.53
CA LEU A 26 7.04 8.39 21.91
C LEU A 26 7.30 7.72 23.26
N GLN A 27 6.31 7.59 24.14
CA GLN A 27 6.51 6.93 25.43
C GLN A 27 6.40 5.40 25.33
N LYS A 28 5.62 4.87 24.38
CA LYS A 28 5.36 3.42 24.22
C LYS A 28 6.62 2.54 24.22
N PRO A 29 7.70 2.83 23.46
CA PRO A 29 8.89 1.98 23.43
C PRO A 29 9.89 2.27 24.56
N LEU A 30 9.59 3.20 25.46
CA LEU A 30 10.49 3.62 26.52
C LEU A 30 10.18 2.88 27.83
N GLU A 31 11.24 2.42 28.50
CA GLU A 31 11.17 1.82 29.81
C GLU A 31 11.75 2.78 30.85
N LYS A 32 11.19 2.71 32.06
CA LYS A 32 11.78 3.39 33.20
C LYS A 32 13.09 2.69 33.57
N LYS A 33 14.17 3.46 33.61
CA LYS A 33 15.48 3.00 34.08
C LYS A 33 15.59 3.29 35.57
N VAL A 34 16.37 4.30 35.95
CA VAL A 34 16.59 4.69 37.35
C VAL A 34 16.02 6.07 37.60
N GLY A 35 15.28 6.23 38.71
CA GLY A 35 14.73 7.53 39.11
C GLY A 35 13.76 8.10 38.06
N ARG A 36 14.14 9.24 37.47
CA ARG A 36 13.38 9.95 36.43
C ARG A 36 13.83 9.62 35.00
N ALA A 37 14.85 8.77 34.83
CA ALA A 37 15.40 8.40 33.54
C ALA A 37 14.56 7.33 32.83
N TYR A 38 14.28 7.57 31.56
CA TYR A 38 13.60 6.67 30.62
C TYR A 38 14.48 6.48 29.39
N GLY A 39 14.42 5.28 28.82
CA GLY A 39 15.17 4.95 27.61
C GLY A 39 14.67 3.66 26.99
N PRO A 40 15.13 3.30 25.80
CA PRO A 40 14.79 2.03 25.17
C PRO A 40 15.17 0.80 26.01
N PRO A 41 14.57 -0.36 25.73
CA PRO A 41 14.88 -1.61 26.43
C PRO A 41 16.36 -1.98 26.29
N GLY A 42 16.94 -2.44 27.41
CA GLY A 42 18.36 -2.80 27.48
C GLY A 42 19.30 -1.62 27.21
N THR A 43 20.33 -1.87 26.38
CA THR A 43 21.37 -0.92 25.96
C THR A 43 21.20 -0.43 24.51
N LYS A 44 20.03 -0.64 23.91
CA LYS A 44 19.78 -0.28 22.51
C LYS A 44 19.72 1.23 22.31
N HIS A 45 19.94 1.67 21.07
CA HIS A 45 19.70 3.04 20.62
C HIS A 45 18.37 3.11 19.86
N LEU A 46 17.48 4.00 20.28
CA LEU A 46 16.16 4.17 19.65
C LEU A 46 16.18 5.29 18.62
N VAL A 47 15.80 4.98 17.39
CA VAL A 47 15.62 5.95 16.31
C VAL A 47 14.13 6.11 16.04
N TYR A 48 13.61 7.30 16.31
CA TYR A 48 12.29 7.72 15.84
C TYR A 48 12.39 8.21 14.41
N PHE A 49 11.77 7.48 13.48
CA PHE A 49 11.62 7.90 12.10
C PHE A 49 10.26 8.56 11.92
N ILE A 50 10.24 9.88 11.69
CA ILE A 50 9.03 10.67 11.55
C ILE A 50 8.76 10.93 10.07
N ASP A 51 7.67 10.38 9.55
CA ASP A 51 7.18 10.65 8.20
C ASP A 51 6.20 11.81 8.17
N ASP A 52 6.09 12.46 7.02
CA ASP A 52 5.19 13.60 6.78
C ASP A 52 5.32 14.73 7.80
N PHE A 53 6.57 15.11 8.12
CA PHE A 53 6.89 16.06 9.20
C PHE A 53 6.15 17.41 9.12
N ASN A 54 5.72 17.80 7.91
CA ASN A 54 5.06 19.06 7.62
C ASN A 54 3.53 19.00 7.45
N MET A 55 2.92 17.84 7.67
CA MET A 55 1.46 17.65 7.59
C MET A 55 0.63 18.13 8.78
N PRO A 56 1.14 18.20 10.03
CA PRO A 56 0.31 18.62 11.16
C PRO A 56 -0.28 20.02 10.99
N LYS A 57 -1.50 20.22 11.51
CA LYS A 57 -2.19 21.51 11.48
C LYS A 57 -1.37 22.61 12.17
N VAL A 58 -1.28 23.75 11.50
CA VAL A 58 -0.76 25.00 12.04
C VAL A 58 -1.90 25.74 12.75
N ASP A 59 -1.68 26.18 13.99
CA ASP A 59 -2.65 27.00 14.71
C ASP A 59 -2.68 28.46 14.20
N ASP A 60 -3.63 29.25 14.69
CA ASP A 60 -3.84 30.64 14.26
C ASP A 60 -2.61 31.54 14.54
N TYR A 61 -1.69 31.09 15.40
CA TYR A 61 -0.45 31.78 15.76
C TYR A 61 0.78 31.24 15.01
N GLY A 62 0.60 30.36 14.02
CA GLY A 62 1.70 29.81 13.24
C GLY A 62 2.49 28.71 13.94
N THR A 63 1.95 28.12 15.00
CA THR A 63 2.61 27.08 15.81
C THR A 63 2.07 25.69 15.48
N VAL A 64 2.97 24.71 15.48
CA VAL A 64 2.66 23.31 15.22
C VAL A 64 2.91 22.51 16.50
N GLN A 65 1.86 21.92 17.08
CA GLN A 65 1.95 21.31 18.41
C GLN A 65 2.93 20.13 18.51
N PRO A 66 2.99 19.17 17.56
CA PRO A 66 4.00 18.11 17.60
C PRO A 66 5.44 18.65 17.56
N HIS A 67 5.67 19.71 16.79
CA HIS A 67 7.00 20.34 16.66
C HIS A 67 7.46 20.96 17.97
N THR A 68 6.56 21.59 18.74
CA THR A 68 6.94 22.19 20.03
C THR A 68 7.33 21.14 21.06
N LEU A 69 6.66 19.99 21.08
CA LEU A 69 7.05 18.87 21.94
C LEU A 69 8.42 18.29 21.56
N LEU A 70 8.66 18.07 20.26
CA LEU A 70 9.97 17.59 19.79
C LEU A 70 11.08 18.58 20.14
N ARG A 71 10.82 19.87 19.95
CA ARG A 71 11.76 20.92 20.34
C ARG A 71 12.05 20.89 21.84
N GLN A 72 11.02 20.78 22.68
CA GLN A 72 11.20 20.67 24.12
C GLN A 72 12.15 19.52 24.48
N HIS A 73 11.93 18.35 23.89
CA HIS A 73 12.80 17.22 24.13
C HIS A 73 14.23 17.44 23.62
N LEU A 74 14.41 17.99 22.42
CA LEU A 74 15.74 18.24 21.85
C LEU A 74 16.52 19.33 22.61
N ASP A 75 15.84 20.36 23.12
CA ASP A 75 16.44 21.45 23.90
C ASP A 75 16.79 20.99 25.33
N TYR A 76 15.90 20.25 25.99
CA TYR A 76 16.02 19.98 27.43
C TYR A 76 16.31 18.52 27.81
N ARG A 77 16.28 17.58 26.83
CA ARG A 77 16.42 16.12 27.03
C ARG A 77 15.38 15.49 27.95
N HIS A 78 14.27 16.18 28.17
CA HIS A 78 13.16 15.68 28.99
C HIS A 78 11.82 16.24 28.48
N TRP A 79 10.73 15.64 28.96
CA TRP A 79 9.39 16.22 28.88
C TRP A 79 8.65 16.01 30.20
N TYR A 80 7.58 16.78 30.39
CA TYR A 80 6.69 16.61 31.54
C TYR A 80 5.65 15.54 31.27
N ASP A 81 5.42 14.70 32.26
CA ASP A 81 4.19 13.94 32.35
C ASP A 81 3.00 14.91 32.47
N ARG A 82 1.94 14.72 31.68
CA ARG A 82 0.80 15.64 31.66
C ARG A 82 -0.14 15.44 32.84
N ASP A 83 -0.17 14.24 33.42
CA ASP A 83 -1.08 13.88 34.51
C ASP A 83 -0.40 14.13 35.85
N THR A 84 0.83 13.66 36.01
CA THR A 84 1.55 13.77 37.28
C THR A 84 2.41 15.02 37.38
N LEU A 85 2.62 15.75 36.28
CA LEU A 85 3.49 16.94 36.19
C LEU A 85 4.95 16.66 36.57
N VAL A 86 5.38 15.39 36.51
CA VAL A 86 6.74 14.95 36.84
C VAL A 86 7.61 14.98 35.59
N VAL A 87 8.84 15.47 35.74
CA VAL A 87 9.86 15.44 34.68
C VAL A 87 10.29 14.00 34.39
N ARG A 88 10.31 13.64 33.11
CA ARG A 88 10.85 12.37 32.61
C ARG A 88 12.06 12.67 31.72
N ASP A 89 13.24 12.28 32.16
CA ASP A 89 14.49 12.44 31.43
C ASP A 89 14.63 11.33 30.40
N ILE A 90 14.84 11.67 29.13
CA ILE A 90 14.82 10.70 28.02
C ILE A 90 16.23 10.55 27.46
N HIS A 91 16.73 9.31 27.43
CA HIS A 91 18.08 8.98 27.01
C HIS A 91 18.12 7.94 25.89
N ASN A 92 19.23 7.92 25.14
CA ASN A 92 19.52 6.99 24.04
C ASN A 92 18.47 7.00 22.92
N VAL A 93 17.97 8.19 22.58
CA VAL A 93 17.00 8.42 21.51
C VAL A 93 17.57 9.36 20.45
N GLN A 94 17.26 9.09 19.18
CA GLN A 94 17.55 9.93 18.03
C GLN A 94 16.30 10.15 17.18
N TYR A 95 16.22 11.28 16.48
CA TYR A 95 15.17 11.57 15.52
C TYR A 95 15.73 11.62 14.10
N VAL A 96 14.99 11.03 13.18
CA VAL A 96 15.14 11.18 11.74
C VAL A 96 13.77 11.58 11.21
N ALA A 97 13.68 12.59 10.35
CA ALA A 97 12.41 13.06 9.82
C ALA A 97 12.48 13.24 8.31
N CYS A 98 11.38 12.96 7.62
CA CYS A 98 11.19 13.28 6.21
C CYS A 98 9.90 14.08 6.01
N MET A 99 9.87 14.88 4.94
CA MET A 99 8.71 15.69 4.54
C MET A 99 8.66 15.82 3.04
N ASN A 100 7.46 16.01 2.51
CA ASN A 100 7.24 16.27 1.10
C ASN A 100 7.28 17.78 0.81
N HIS A 101 7.84 18.17 -0.35
CA HIS A 101 7.89 19.55 -0.83
C HIS A 101 6.64 19.99 -1.59
N VAL A 102 5.60 19.14 -1.69
CA VAL A 102 4.37 19.43 -2.46
C VAL A 102 3.15 19.65 -1.56
N ALA A 103 3.09 19.03 -0.39
CA ALA A 103 1.91 19.02 0.49
C ALA A 103 2.28 19.47 1.90
N GLY A 104 1.39 20.22 2.57
CA GLY A 104 1.61 20.75 3.92
C GLY A 104 2.28 22.13 3.93
N SER A 105 2.82 22.52 5.08
CA SER A 105 3.63 23.75 5.18
C SER A 105 5.03 23.49 4.64
N PHE A 106 5.55 24.39 3.80
CA PHE A 106 6.98 24.33 3.41
C PHE A 106 7.90 24.87 4.50
N THR A 107 7.36 25.60 5.46
CA THR A 107 8.14 26.25 6.51
C THR A 107 8.03 25.46 7.80
N ILE A 108 9.17 24.92 8.22
CA ILE A 108 9.38 24.39 9.57
C ILE A 108 9.95 25.51 10.43
N ASN A 109 9.59 25.54 11.72
CA ASN A 109 10.12 26.53 12.64
C ASN A 109 11.67 26.45 12.67
N PRO A 110 12.41 27.54 12.34
CA PRO A 110 13.87 27.52 12.32
C PRO A 110 14.49 27.10 13.66
N ARG A 111 13.80 27.37 14.77
CA ARG A 111 14.24 26.97 16.12
C ARG A 111 14.24 25.46 16.33
N LEU A 112 13.39 24.73 15.62
CA LEU A 112 13.42 23.26 15.60
C LEU A 112 14.40 22.77 14.53
N GLN A 113 14.39 23.36 13.35
CA GLN A 113 15.25 22.98 12.23
C GLN A 113 16.74 23.05 12.57
N ARG A 114 17.18 23.96 13.44
CA ARG A 114 18.57 24.04 13.92
C ARG A 114 19.12 22.74 14.55
N HIS A 115 18.24 21.86 15.03
CA HIS A 115 18.62 20.57 15.62
C HIS A 115 18.79 19.45 14.58
N PHE A 116 18.43 19.70 13.31
CA PHE A 116 18.47 18.73 12.24
C PHE A 116 19.50 19.13 11.19
N CYS A 117 20.23 18.13 10.68
CA CYS A 117 20.93 18.25 9.41
C CYS A 117 19.95 17.92 8.29
N VAL A 118 19.76 18.84 7.34
CA VAL A 118 18.82 18.66 6.23
C VAL A 118 19.54 18.09 5.02
N PHE A 119 19.03 16.97 4.51
CA PHE A 119 19.50 16.35 3.27
C PHE A 119 18.39 16.45 2.23
N SER A 120 18.71 16.99 1.06
CA SER A 120 17.78 16.99 -0.08
C SER A 120 17.95 15.68 -0.84
N VAL A 121 16.91 14.83 -0.82
CA VAL A 121 16.87 13.59 -1.59
C VAL A 121 16.20 13.89 -2.93
N LEU A 122 17.00 13.98 -3.98
CA LEU A 122 16.52 14.19 -5.35
C LEU A 122 16.01 12.88 -5.95
N PHE A 123 15.18 12.99 -6.98
CA PHE A 123 14.76 11.83 -7.76
C PHE A 123 15.99 11.16 -8.40
N PRO A 124 16.02 9.81 -8.43
CA PRO A 124 17.10 9.07 -9.07
C PRO A 124 17.16 9.37 -10.57
N ASP A 125 18.35 9.28 -11.13
CA ASP A 125 18.57 9.50 -12.55
C ASP A 125 18.00 8.33 -13.38
N THR A 126 17.78 8.59 -14.68
CA THR A 126 17.23 7.58 -15.59
C THR A 126 18.09 6.32 -15.66
N LYS A 127 19.42 6.45 -15.48
CA LYS A 127 20.34 5.30 -15.49
C LYS A 127 20.15 4.41 -14.25
N ALA A 128 20.05 4.99 -13.05
CA ALA A 128 19.75 4.22 -11.85
C ALA A 128 18.36 3.56 -11.95
N LEU A 129 17.35 4.29 -12.44
CA LEU A 129 16.01 3.71 -12.65
C LEU A 129 16.02 2.54 -13.62
N THR A 130 16.73 2.68 -14.75
CA THR A 130 16.90 1.60 -15.73
C THR A 130 17.54 0.39 -15.07
N SER A 131 18.64 0.58 -14.32
CA SER A 131 19.33 -0.50 -13.61
C SER A 131 18.43 -1.23 -12.60
N ILE A 132 17.66 -0.48 -11.79
CA ILE A 132 16.76 -1.04 -10.78
C ILE A 132 15.67 -1.89 -11.45
N TYR A 133 14.97 -1.35 -12.44
CA TYR A 133 13.85 -2.05 -13.07
C TYR A 133 14.29 -3.17 -14.02
N SER A 134 15.43 -3.03 -14.69
CA SER A 134 16.06 -4.13 -15.44
C SER A 134 16.39 -5.29 -14.51
N SER A 135 17.05 -5.03 -13.38
CA SER A 135 17.38 -6.08 -12.40
C SER A 135 16.12 -6.83 -11.93
N ILE A 136 15.03 -6.12 -11.61
CA ILE A 136 13.78 -6.75 -11.18
C ILE A 136 13.17 -7.63 -12.28
N LEU A 137 13.03 -7.11 -13.50
CA LEU A 137 12.34 -7.82 -14.58
C LEU A 137 13.18 -8.96 -15.15
N GLU A 138 14.48 -8.75 -15.37
CA GLU A 138 15.39 -9.77 -15.89
C GLU A 138 15.51 -10.94 -14.92
N GLN A 139 15.66 -10.67 -13.61
CA GLN A 139 15.68 -11.74 -12.60
C GLN A 139 14.36 -12.52 -12.55
N HIS A 140 13.21 -11.84 -12.65
CA HIS A 140 11.93 -12.53 -12.70
C HIS A 140 11.82 -13.48 -13.90
N LEU A 141 12.22 -13.03 -15.08
CA LEU A 141 12.13 -13.85 -16.29
C LEU A 141 13.14 -15.00 -16.30
N GLN A 142 14.35 -14.77 -15.75
CA GLN A 142 15.37 -15.80 -15.62
C GLN A 142 14.98 -16.86 -14.56
N CYS A 143 14.67 -16.44 -13.33
CA CYS A 143 14.28 -17.34 -12.24
C CYS A 143 12.94 -18.05 -12.51
N GLY A 144 12.03 -17.39 -13.25
CA GLY A 144 10.76 -17.96 -13.66
C GLY A 144 10.85 -18.95 -14.82
N ALA A 145 12.05 -19.21 -15.36
CA ALA A 145 12.30 -20.12 -16.49
C ALA A 145 11.52 -19.78 -17.77
N PHE A 146 11.39 -18.48 -18.09
CA PHE A 146 10.74 -18.03 -19.33
C PHE A 146 11.59 -18.36 -20.56
N ALA A 147 10.95 -18.48 -21.73
CA ALA A 147 11.65 -18.70 -22.99
C ALA A 147 12.68 -17.58 -23.26
N PRO A 148 13.87 -17.89 -23.85
CA PRO A 148 14.90 -16.89 -24.15
C PRO A 148 14.39 -15.70 -24.96
N VAL A 149 13.49 -15.96 -25.92
CA VAL A 149 12.85 -14.94 -26.76
C VAL A 149 12.09 -13.91 -25.93
N THR A 150 11.46 -14.35 -24.83
CA THR A 150 10.74 -13.48 -23.90
C THR A 150 11.71 -12.69 -23.02
N GLN A 151 12.82 -13.31 -22.59
CA GLN A 151 13.86 -12.65 -21.79
C GLN A 151 14.52 -11.48 -22.52
N GLU A 152 14.78 -11.63 -23.83
CA GLU A 152 15.38 -10.57 -24.66
C GLU A 152 14.52 -9.29 -24.76
N THR A 153 13.22 -9.36 -24.43
CA THR A 153 12.33 -8.20 -24.46
C THR A 153 12.42 -7.30 -23.23
N ALA A 154 12.92 -7.83 -22.10
CA ALA A 154 12.97 -7.13 -20.82
C ALA A 154 13.61 -5.73 -20.88
N PRO A 155 14.82 -5.54 -21.45
CA PRO A 155 15.45 -4.22 -21.48
C PRO A 155 14.64 -3.20 -22.30
N LYS A 156 13.99 -3.65 -23.39
CA LYS A 156 13.13 -2.79 -24.21
C LYS A 156 11.88 -2.35 -23.45
N ILE A 157 11.29 -3.25 -22.66
CA ILE A 157 10.12 -2.95 -21.82
C ILE A 157 10.48 -1.95 -20.72
N VAL A 158 11.65 -2.08 -20.10
CA VAL A 158 12.10 -1.13 -19.07
C VAL A 158 12.27 0.28 -19.65
N LEU A 159 12.94 0.40 -20.79
CA LEU A 159 13.09 1.69 -21.47
C LEU A 159 11.74 2.29 -21.89
N LEU A 160 10.84 1.46 -22.43
CA LEU A 160 9.47 1.86 -22.76
C LEU A 160 8.71 2.35 -21.53
N ALA A 161 8.81 1.66 -20.39
CA ALA A 161 8.13 2.02 -19.16
C ALA A 161 8.59 3.38 -18.62
N LEU A 162 9.89 3.66 -18.67
CA LEU A 162 10.46 4.94 -18.24
C LEU A 162 10.08 6.08 -19.19
N ASP A 163 10.16 5.88 -20.51
CA ASP A 163 9.75 6.88 -21.52
C ASP A 163 8.25 7.19 -21.40
N LEU A 164 7.42 6.16 -21.25
CA LEU A 164 5.98 6.31 -21.06
C LEU A 164 5.67 7.08 -19.77
N HIS A 165 6.28 6.70 -18.65
CA HIS A 165 6.07 7.37 -17.37
C HIS A 165 6.48 8.85 -17.43
N GLN A 166 7.63 9.16 -18.01
CA GLN A 166 8.08 10.53 -18.15
C GLN A 166 7.09 11.38 -18.95
N LYS A 167 6.58 10.86 -20.07
CA LYS A 167 5.55 11.55 -20.88
C LYS A 167 4.26 11.74 -20.10
N VAL A 168 3.74 10.69 -19.47
CA VAL A 168 2.51 10.74 -18.67
C VAL A 168 2.63 11.77 -17.54
N SER A 169 3.71 11.71 -16.76
CA SER A 169 3.95 12.64 -15.65
C SER A 169 4.13 14.08 -16.10
N SER A 170 4.66 14.32 -17.31
CA SER A 170 4.82 15.67 -17.84
C SER A 170 3.55 16.26 -18.46
N MET A 171 2.66 15.41 -18.98
CA MET A 171 1.50 15.84 -19.74
C MET A 171 0.23 15.91 -18.89
N PHE A 172 0.07 14.96 -17.97
CA PHE A 172 -1.07 14.88 -17.06
C PHE A 172 -0.69 15.46 -15.70
N LEU A 173 -0.82 16.78 -15.57
CA LEU A 173 -0.49 17.52 -14.36
C LEU A 173 -1.72 17.69 -13.45
N PRO A 174 -1.52 17.77 -12.12
CA PRO A 174 -2.61 17.99 -11.20
C PRO A 174 -3.21 19.40 -11.40
N THR A 175 -4.53 19.48 -11.40
CA THR A 175 -5.29 20.74 -11.42
C THR A 175 -6.28 20.77 -10.26
N ASN A 176 -6.95 21.90 -10.02
CA ASN A 176 -7.97 21.99 -8.97
C ASN A 176 -9.11 20.97 -9.12
N ILE A 177 -9.38 20.53 -10.36
CA ILE A 177 -10.40 19.52 -10.67
C ILE A 177 -9.76 18.12 -10.71
N LYS A 178 -8.59 17.99 -11.34
CA LYS A 178 -7.87 16.73 -11.55
C LYS A 178 -6.71 16.60 -10.56
N PHE A 179 -6.97 16.81 -9.27
CA PHE A 179 -5.94 16.81 -8.22
C PHE A 179 -5.26 15.45 -8.03
N HIS A 180 -5.90 14.37 -8.49
CA HIS A 180 -5.41 13.00 -8.42
C HIS A 180 -4.45 12.62 -9.57
N TYR A 181 -4.20 13.52 -10.53
CA TYR A 181 -3.22 13.34 -11.60
C TYR A 181 -1.79 13.56 -11.06
N ILE A 182 -1.41 12.72 -10.11
CA ILE A 182 -0.09 12.71 -9.49
C ILE A 182 0.52 11.35 -9.80
N PHE A 183 1.51 11.36 -10.69
CA PHE A 183 2.23 10.17 -11.12
C PHE A 183 3.64 10.19 -10.56
N ASN A 184 4.01 9.14 -9.84
CA ASN A 184 5.33 9.02 -9.21
C ASN A 184 5.94 7.63 -9.44
N LEU A 185 7.15 7.40 -8.93
CA LEU A 185 7.86 6.14 -9.13
C LEU A 185 7.10 4.91 -8.60
N ARG A 186 6.21 5.07 -7.59
CA ARG A 186 5.38 3.97 -7.10
C ARG A 186 4.41 3.48 -8.17
N ASP A 187 4.00 4.33 -9.10
CA ASP A 187 3.12 3.94 -10.21
C ASP A 187 3.85 3.05 -11.20
N ILE A 188 5.11 3.37 -11.52
CA ILE A 188 5.97 2.44 -12.29
C ILE A 188 6.14 1.14 -11.52
N SER A 189 6.47 1.19 -10.22
CA SER A 189 6.58 -0.03 -9.41
C SER A 189 5.32 -0.90 -9.46
N ARG A 190 4.12 -0.31 -9.49
CA ARG A 190 2.84 -1.05 -9.61
C ARG A 190 2.65 -1.72 -10.97
N ILE A 191 3.15 -1.11 -12.05
CA ILE A 191 3.15 -1.74 -13.38
C ILE A 191 4.05 -2.97 -13.35
N PHE A 192 5.28 -2.82 -12.84
CA PHE A 192 6.20 -3.95 -12.71
C PHE A 192 5.65 -5.03 -11.78
N GLN A 193 5.03 -4.67 -10.66
CA GLN A 193 4.34 -5.61 -9.78
C GLN A 193 3.27 -6.42 -10.52
N GLY A 194 2.54 -5.80 -11.45
CA GLY A 194 1.61 -6.49 -12.34
C GLY A 194 2.30 -7.46 -13.31
N LEU A 195 3.44 -7.04 -13.90
CA LEU A 195 4.27 -7.92 -14.74
C LEU A 195 4.75 -9.16 -14.00
N LEU A 196 5.06 -9.04 -12.70
CA LEU A 196 5.54 -10.13 -11.86
C LEU A 196 4.48 -11.22 -11.61
N PHE A 197 3.20 -11.00 -11.95
CA PHE A 197 2.19 -12.06 -11.92
C PHE A 197 2.31 -13.04 -13.10
N SER A 198 3.09 -12.70 -14.14
CA SER A 198 3.34 -13.59 -15.26
C SER A 198 4.08 -14.86 -14.82
N LYS A 199 3.76 -15.98 -15.48
CA LYS A 199 4.42 -17.29 -15.28
C LYS A 199 4.85 -17.86 -16.62
N ALA A 200 6.03 -18.48 -16.69
CA ALA A 200 6.63 -18.95 -17.94
C ALA A 200 5.74 -19.89 -18.76
N GLU A 201 4.96 -20.76 -18.08
CA GLU A 201 4.07 -21.73 -18.71
C GLU A 201 3.06 -21.11 -19.69
N ASN A 202 2.70 -19.84 -19.48
CA ASN A 202 1.62 -19.21 -20.23
C ASN A 202 2.06 -18.02 -21.11
N PHE A 203 3.31 -17.58 -20.99
CA PHE A 203 3.85 -16.41 -21.69
C PHE A 203 4.98 -16.88 -22.60
N LEU A 204 4.59 -17.48 -23.74
CA LEU A 204 5.48 -18.22 -24.64
C LEU A 204 5.98 -17.34 -25.79
N HIS A 205 5.25 -16.30 -26.16
CA HIS A 205 5.56 -15.45 -27.30
C HIS A 205 6.27 -14.16 -26.88
N LYS A 206 7.10 -13.64 -27.79
CA LYS A 206 7.85 -12.37 -27.62
C LYS A 206 6.95 -11.19 -27.23
N THR A 207 5.72 -11.16 -27.75
CA THR A 207 4.78 -10.05 -27.56
C THR A 207 3.95 -10.16 -26.29
N ASP A 208 3.93 -11.31 -25.61
CA ASP A 208 3.01 -11.52 -24.48
C ASP A 208 3.31 -10.59 -23.30
N ILE A 209 4.59 -10.38 -22.97
CA ILE A 209 4.98 -9.45 -21.89
C ILE A 209 4.72 -8.00 -22.30
N LEU A 210 4.85 -7.66 -23.59
CA LEU A 210 4.47 -6.33 -24.09
C LEU A 210 2.97 -6.09 -23.94
N ARG A 211 2.13 -7.06 -24.32
CA ARG A 211 0.66 -6.97 -24.14
C ARG A 211 0.28 -6.82 -22.67
N LEU A 212 0.93 -7.59 -21.80
CA LEU A 212 0.74 -7.47 -20.36
C LEU A 212 1.17 -6.08 -19.85
N PHE A 213 2.30 -5.56 -20.31
CA PHE A 213 2.75 -4.21 -19.96
C PHE A 213 1.73 -3.14 -20.38
N LEU A 214 1.16 -3.25 -21.59
CA LEU A 214 0.13 -2.34 -22.07
C LEU A 214 -1.11 -2.40 -21.18
N HIS A 215 -1.59 -3.60 -20.87
CA HIS A 215 -2.71 -3.79 -19.94
C HIS A 215 -2.44 -3.16 -18.58
N GLU A 216 -1.28 -3.44 -17.96
CA GLU A 216 -0.91 -2.90 -16.65
C GLU A 216 -0.75 -1.38 -16.66
N SER A 217 -0.18 -0.81 -17.72
CA SER A 217 -0.08 0.65 -17.86
C SER A 217 -1.46 1.30 -18.00
N ASN A 218 -2.44 0.63 -18.63
CA ASN A 218 -3.83 1.09 -18.66
C ASN A 218 -4.45 1.03 -17.25
N ARG A 219 -4.22 -0.04 -16.49
CA ARG A 219 -4.75 -0.18 -15.12
C ARG A 219 -4.17 0.86 -14.16
N VAL A 220 -2.90 1.27 -14.34
CA VAL A 220 -2.24 2.23 -13.44
C VAL A 220 -2.51 3.68 -13.83
N TYR A 221 -2.46 4.01 -15.13
CA TYR A 221 -2.60 5.39 -15.61
C TYR A 221 -4.01 5.68 -16.13
N LYS A 222 -4.47 4.91 -17.12
CA LYS A 222 -5.71 5.17 -17.84
C LYS A 222 -6.95 5.09 -16.94
N ASP A 223 -6.96 4.19 -15.97
CA ASP A 223 -8.06 4.07 -14.99
C ASP A 223 -8.21 5.28 -14.06
N ARG A 224 -7.20 6.16 -13.96
CA ARG A 224 -7.31 7.42 -13.22
C ARG A 224 -7.87 8.57 -14.06
N MET A 225 -7.99 8.40 -15.37
CA MET A 225 -8.40 9.47 -16.27
C MET A 225 -9.92 9.61 -16.28
N VAL A 226 -10.39 10.85 -16.27
CA VAL A 226 -11.82 11.16 -16.14
C VAL A 226 -12.43 11.56 -17.49
N GLU A 227 -11.71 12.35 -18.28
CA GLU A 227 -12.21 12.89 -19.55
C GLU A 227 -11.82 12.00 -20.74
N GLU A 228 -12.74 11.87 -21.71
CA GLU A 228 -12.49 11.11 -22.94
C GLU A 228 -11.28 11.64 -23.72
N ARG A 229 -11.07 12.96 -23.72
CA ARG A 229 -9.89 13.58 -24.33
C ARG A 229 -8.59 13.10 -23.69
N ASP A 230 -8.56 12.93 -22.37
CA ASP A 230 -7.37 12.45 -21.66
C ASP A 230 -7.12 10.97 -22.01
N LEU A 231 -8.18 10.17 -22.11
CA LEU A 231 -8.11 8.75 -22.52
C LEU A 231 -7.54 8.60 -23.93
N GLU A 232 -8.04 9.37 -24.89
CA GLU A 232 -7.51 9.38 -26.27
C GLU A 232 -6.06 9.85 -26.32
N MET A 233 -5.74 10.91 -25.57
CA MET A 233 -4.39 11.45 -25.52
C MET A 233 -3.40 10.43 -24.95
N PHE A 234 -3.79 9.70 -23.90
CA PHE A 234 -3.01 8.62 -23.35
C PHE A 234 -2.79 7.48 -24.36
N ASP A 235 -3.85 7.06 -25.06
CA ASP A 235 -3.76 6.03 -26.09
C ASP A 235 -2.75 6.43 -27.18
N ARG A 236 -2.76 7.69 -27.60
CA ARG A 236 -1.77 8.23 -28.56
C ARG A 236 -0.34 8.20 -27.99
N ILE A 237 -0.14 8.62 -26.73
CA ILE A 237 1.18 8.57 -26.07
C ILE A 237 1.70 7.14 -26.00
N GLN A 238 0.85 6.20 -25.58
CA GLN A 238 1.19 4.80 -25.43
C GLN A 238 1.60 4.22 -26.78
N ALA A 239 0.78 4.38 -27.82
CA ALA A 239 1.08 3.91 -29.16
C ALA A 239 2.38 4.51 -29.73
N THR A 240 2.60 5.82 -29.57
CA THR A 240 3.83 6.49 -30.01
C THR A 240 5.07 5.95 -29.28
N SER A 241 4.94 5.68 -27.98
CA SER A 241 6.05 5.16 -27.17
C SER A 241 6.38 3.72 -27.53
N VAL A 242 5.37 2.88 -27.80
CA VAL A 242 5.61 1.51 -28.27
C VAL A 242 6.32 1.52 -29.63
N LYS A 243 5.83 2.28 -30.61
CA LYS A 243 6.45 2.38 -31.95
C LYS A 243 7.92 2.84 -31.91
N LYS A 244 8.29 3.65 -30.91
CA LYS A 244 9.67 4.12 -30.70
C LYS A 244 10.62 3.00 -30.23
N HIS A 245 10.15 2.07 -29.40
CA HIS A 245 10.98 1.01 -28.80
C HIS A 245 10.81 -0.37 -29.49
N PHE A 246 9.68 -0.58 -30.15
CA PHE A 246 9.30 -1.81 -30.85
C PHE A 246 8.86 -1.46 -32.28
N HIS A 247 9.82 -1.42 -33.21
CA HIS A 247 9.56 -1.10 -34.62
C HIS A 247 8.79 -2.20 -35.38
N ASP A 248 8.84 -3.43 -34.87
CA ASP A 248 8.22 -4.60 -35.48
C ASP A 248 6.69 -4.62 -35.30
N ILE A 249 6.14 -3.76 -34.45
CA ILE A 249 4.70 -3.76 -34.07
C ILE A 249 3.93 -2.76 -34.92
N THR A 250 2.86 -3.26 -35.54
CA THR A 250 1.96 -2.47 -36.39
C THR A 250 0.89 -1.74 -35.57
N GLU A 251 0.30 -0.70 -36.17
CA GLU A 251 -0.79 0.05 -35.54
C GLU A 251 -2.08 -0.76 -35.42
N THR A 252 -2.29 -1.71 -36.35
CA THR A 252 -3.40 -2.67 -36.30
C THR A 252 -3.30 -3.58 -35.09
N GLU A 253 -2.11 -4.13 -34.81
CA GLU A 253 -1.88 -4.97 -33.63
C GLU A 253 -2.12 -4.19 -32.32
N LEU A 254 -1.65 -2.94 -32.24
CA LEU A 254 -1.89 -2.10 -31.06
C LEU A 254 -3.37 -1.83 -30.83
N GLN A 255 -4.13 -1.65 -31.91
CA GLN A 255 -5.57 -1.42 -31.82
C GLN A 255 -6.31 -2.67 -31.35
N GLU A 256 -5.89 -3.87 -31.77
CA GLU A 256 -6.44 -5.14 -31.29
C GLU A 256 -6.14 -5.36 -29.80
N TRP A 257 -4.92 -5.05 -29.35
CA TRP A 257 -4.51 -5.26 -27.96
C TRP A 257 -5.11 -4.24 -26.99
N LYS A 258 -5.74 -3.17 -27.50
CA LYS A 258 -6.39 -2.15 -26.68
C LYS A 258 -7.47 -2.73 -25.77
N ASP A 259 -8.17 -3.76 -26.24
CA ASP A 259 -9.26 -4.42 -25.54
C ASP A 259 -8.82 -5.65 -24.73
N ASP A 260 -7.52 -5.92 -24.64
CA ASP A 260 -6.97 -7.04 -23.88
C ASP A 260 -7.26 -6.87 -22.38
N ILE A 261 -7.91 -7.89 -21.81
CA ILE A 261 -8.18 -7.96 -20.36
C ILE A 261 -7.40 -9.14 -19.80
N PHE A 262 -6.44 -8.85 -18.92
CA PHE A 262 -5.79 -9.86 -18.11
C PHE A 262 -6.54 -10.02 -16.79
N CYS A 263 -6.79 -11.25 -16.39
CA CYS A 263 -7.47 -11.55 -15.13
C CYS A 263 -7.00 -12.88 -14.56
N HIS A 264 -7.25 -13.10 -13.27
CA HIS A 264 -6.77 -14.29 -12.55
C HIS A 264 -7.65 -15.52 -12.72
N PHE A 265 -8.82 -15.39 -13.34
CA PHE A 265 -9.87 -16.41 -13.34
C PHE A 265 -10.35 -16.76 -14.76
N SER A 266 -9.61 -16.35 -15.79
CA SER A 266 -9.98 -16.59 -17.20
C SER A 266 -10.08 -18.06 -17.57
N MET A 267 -9.35 -18.94 -16.86
CA MET A 267 -9.34 -20.39 -17.07
C MET A 267 -10.09 -21.17 -15.96
N GLY A 268 -10.81 -20.47 -15.08
CA GLY A 268 -11.53 -21.07 -13.93
C GLY A 268 -11.15 -20.43 -12.59
N ILE A 269 -11.97 -20.71 -11.56
CA ILE A 269 -11.85 -20.12 -10.23
C ILE A 269 -10.78 -20.82 -9.38
N ASP A 270 -10.63 -22.14 -9.55
CA ASP A 270 -9.77 -22.99 -8.71
C ASP A 270 -8.28 -22.85 -9.03
N GLU A 271 -7.93 -22.65 -10.32
CA GLU A 271 -6.56 -22.44 -10.77
C GLU A 271 -6.31 -20.98 -11.15
N ALA A 272 -6.17 -20.13 -10.13
CA ALA A 272 -5.97 -18.70 -10.35
C ALA A 272 -4.66 -18.43 -11.15
N ARG A 273 -4.78 -18.11 -12.44
CA ARG A 273 -3.68 -17.79 -13.36
C ARG A 273 -3.93 -16.45 -13.99
N TYR A 274 -2.93 -15.56 -13.93
CA TYR A 274 -3.05 -14.23 -14.50
C TYR A 274 -2.81 -14.27 -16.01
N LEU A 275 -3.90 -14.33 -16.78
CA LEU A 275 -3.88 -14.59 -18.21
C LEU A 275 -4.82 -13.68 -18.98
N LEU A 276 -4.51 -13.53 -20.26
CA LEU A 276 -5.40 -12.90 -21.21
C LEU A 276 -6.73 -13.67 -21.25
N ALA A 277 -7.83 -12.93 -21.15
CA ALA A 277 -9.15 -13.50 -21.31
C ALA A 277 -9.39 -13.90 -22.79
N PRO A 278 -9.84 -15.13 -23.07
CA PRO A 278 -10.02 -15.60 -24.45
C PRO A 278 -11.14 -14.85 -25.18
N SER A 279 -12.19 -14.45 -24.47
CA SER A 279 -13.22 -13.54 -25.00
C SER A 279 -14.01 -12.89 -23.87
N ARG A 280 -14.62 -11.73 -24.14
CA ARG A 280 -15.56 -11.08 -23.19
C ARG A 280 -16.77 -11.98 -22.89
N LYS A 281 -17.23 -12.76 -23.87
CA LYS A 281 -18.33 -13.73 -23.69
C LYS A 281 -17.98 -14.82 -22.69
N ALA A 282 -16.76 -15.35 -22.76
CA ALA A 282 -16.29 -16.35 -21.80
C ALA A 282 -16.22 -15.77 -20.37
N LEU A 283 -15.67 -14.55 -20.21
CA LEU A 283 -15.66 -13.87 -18.90
C LEU A 283 -17.06 -13.65 -18.34
N HIS A 284 -17.98 -13.22 -19.20
CA HIS A 284 -19.35 -12.99 -18.80
C HIS A 284 -20.06 -14.27 -18.34
N GLN A 285 -19.81 -15.41 -19.00
CA GLN A 285 -20.33 -16.70 -18.57
C GLN A 285 -19.79 -17.10 -17.19
N ILE A 286 -18.47 -17.01 -16.98
CA ILE A 286 -17.84 -17.31 -15.68
C ILE A 286 -18.41 -16.42 -14.58
N LEU A 287 -18.55 -15.11 -14.84
CA LEU A 287 -19.08 -14.18 -13.83
C LEU A 287 -20.57 -14.42 -13.52
N ARG A 288 -21.36 -14.91 -14.48
CA ARG A 288 -22.75 -15.32 -14.23
C ARG A 288 -22.81 -16.52 -13.29
N GLU A 289 -21.99 -17.55 -13.54
CA GLU A 289 -21.91 -18.72 -12.66
C GLU A 289 -21.46 -18.33 -11.25
N VAL A 290 -20.50 -17.41 -11.14
CA VAL A 290 -20.05 -16.87 -9.85
C VAL A 290 -21.16 -16.10 -9.14
N LEU A 291 -21.97 -15.32 -9.88
CA LEU A 291 -23.10 -14.58 -9.32
C LEU A 291 -24.21 -15.52 -8.84
N GLU A 292 -24.52 -16.57 -9.59
CA GLU A 292 -25.45 -17.62 -9.17
C GLU A 292 -24.96 -18.33 -7.90
N GLY A 293 -23.68 -18.69 -7.84
CA GLY A 293 -23.05 -19.26 -6.65
C GLY A 293 -23.09 -18.31 -5.45
N TYR A 294 -22.88 -17.00 -5.66
CA TYR A 294 -23.02 -16.00 -4.61
C TYR A 294 -24.46 -15.94 -4.09
N ASN A 295 -25.45 -15.86 -4.99
CA ASN A 295 -26.87 -15.75 -4.66
C ASN A 295 -27.44 -17.01 -3.98
N ALA A 296 -26.77 -18.16 -4.11
CA ALA A 296 -27.14 -19.39 -3.40
C ALA A 296 -26.76 -19.37 -1.91
N VAL A 297 -25.71 -18.63 -1.55
CA VAL A 297 -25.14 -18.60 -0.18
C VAL A 297 -25.46 -17.29 0.55
N HIS A 298 -25.61 -16.20 -0.19
CA HIS A 298 -25.81 -14.85 0.33
C HIS A 298 -27.13 -14.25 -0.15
N ALA A 299 -27.49 -13.09 0.41
CA ALA A 299 -28.64 -12.33 -0.04
C ALA A 299 -28.53 -12.02 -1.55
N THR A 300 -29.62 -12.23 -2.27
CA THR A 300 -29.67 -12.15 -3.73
C THR A 300 -29.28 -10.77 -4.23
N MET A 301 -28.31 -10.73 -5.14
CA MET A 301 -27.90 -9.55 -5.89
C MET A 301 -28.42 -9.63 -7.32
N ASP A 302 -29.40 -8.78 -7.65
CA ASP A 302 -29.91 -8.63 -9.02
C ASP A 302 -28.99 -7.73 -9.84
N LEU A 303 -27.77 -8.22 -10.09
CA LEU A 303 -26.75 -7.48 -10.81
C LEU A 303 -26.76 -7.86 -12.29
N VAL A 304 -26.98 -6.88 -13.16
CA VAL A 304 -26.86 -7.07 -14.61
C VAL A 304 -25.41 -6.85 -15.03
N LEU A 305 -24.77 -7.91 -15.54
CA LEU A 305 -23.37 -7.91 -15.96
C LEU A 305 -23.19 -7.34 -17.38
N PHE A 306 -23.29 -6.01 -17.52
CA PHE A 306 -22.88 -5.32 -18.75
C PHE A 306 -21.35 -5.29 -18.92
N GLU A 307 -20.86 -4.87 -20.09
CA GLU A 307 -19.41 -4.88 -20.40
C GLU A 307 -18.56 -4.11 -19.38
N ASP A 308 -19.03 -2.93 -18.95
CA ASP A 308 -18.32 -2.14 -17.93
C ASP A 308 -18.30 -2.83 -16.57
N ALA A 309 -19.39 -3.50 -16.18
CA ALA A 309 -19.45 -4.24 -14.93
C ALA A 309 -18.44 -5.39 -14.90
N ILE A 310 -18.29 -6.13 -16.00
CA ILE A 310 -17.27 -7.17 -16.16
C ILE A 310 -15.87 -6.56 -16.02
N ALA A 311 -15.61 -5.47 -16.73
CA ALA A 311 -14.32 -4.80 -16.68
C ALA A 311 -13.99 -4.31 -15.26
N HIS A 312 -14.96 -3.76 -14.53
CA HIS A 312 -14.78 -3.34 -13.14
C HIS A 312 -14.52 -4.50 -12.19
N VAL A 313 -15.20 -5.65 -12.34
CA VAL A 313 -14.92 -6.85 -11.54
C VAL A 313 -13.50 -7.35 -11.79
N CYS A 314 -13.04 -7.37 -13.05
CA CYS A 314 -11.66 -7.72 -13.40
C CYS A 314 -10.65 -6.78 -12.73
N ARG A 315 -10.90 -5.46 -12.76
CA ARG A 315 -10.05 -4.45 -12.10
C ARG A 315 -9.99 -4.67 -10.59
N ILE A 316 -11.14 -4.84 -9.94
CA ILE A 316 -11.20 -5.06 -8.49
C ILE A 316 -10.50 -6.37 -8.12
N SER A 317 -10.76 -7.46 -8.83
CA SER A 317 -10.10 -8.76 -8.61
C SER A 317 -8.58 -8.65 -8.75
N ARG A 318 -8.06 -7.95 -9.77
CA ARG A 318 -6.63 -7.68 -9.95
C ARG A 318 -6.03 -6.91 -8.77
N ILE A 319 -6.75 -5.90 -8.26
CA ILE A 319 -6.30 -5.13 -7.09
C ILE A 319 -6.29 -6.00 -5.83
N LEU A 320 -7.35 -6.80 -5.59
CA LEU A 320 -7.45 -7.67 -4.41
C LEU A 320 -6.38 -8.77 -4.37
N LYS A 321 -5.95 -9.28 -5.53
CA LYS A 321 -4.85 -10.26 -5.62
C LYS A 321 -3.47 -9.62 -5.45
N SER A 322 -3.37 -8.28 -5.59
CA SER A 322 -2.11 -7.57 -5.41
C SER A 322 -1.77 -7.41 -3.92
N PRO A 323 -0.53 -7.72 -3.48
CA PRO A 323 -0.14 -7.49 -2.09
C PRO A 323 -0.15 -5.98 -1.79
N GLY A 324 -0.77 -5.60 -0.66
CA GLY A 324 -1.02 -4.19 -0.33
C GLY A 324 -1.99 -3.49 -1.28
N GLY A 325 -2.86 -4.25 -1.96
CA GLY A 325 -3.85 -3.72 -2.89
C GLY A 325 -4.95 -2.95 -2.18
N HIS A 326 -5.11 -1.68 -2.55
CA HIS A 326 -6.18 -0.81 -2.10
C HIS A 326 -6.86 -0.17 -3.30
N ALA A 327 -8.19 -0.05 -3.25
CA ALA A 327 -8.99 0.57 -4.30
C ALA A 327 -9.87 1.68 -3.71
N LEU A 328 -9.87 2.84 -4.35
CA LEU A 328 -10.87 3.88 -4.14
C LEU A 328 -11.84 3.85 -5.32
N LEU A 329 -13.08 3.42 -5.07
CA LEU A 329 -14.09 3.29 -6.12
C LEU A 329 -14.91 4.58 -6.21
N VAL A 330 -14.62 5.38 -7.23
CA VAL A 330 -15.29 6.67 -7.48
C VAL A 330 -16.35 6.50 -8.57
N GLY A 331 -17.56 7.01 -8.33
CA GLY A 331 -18.64 7.00 -9.30
C GLY A 331 -19.98 7.36 -8.66
N VAL A 332 -20.99 7.63 -9.49
CA VAL A 332 -22.34 8.00 -9.03
C VAL A 332 -23.00 6.91 -8.18
N GLY A 333 -23.95 7.29 -7.32
CA GLY A 333 -24.78 6.34 -6.57
C GLY A 333 -25.53 5.40 -7.51
N GLY A 334 -25.71 4.14 -7.10
CA GLY A 334 -26.42 3.13 -7.91
C GLY A 334 -25.57 2.41 -8.96
N SER A 335 -24.31 2.78 -9.19
CA SER A 335 -23.43 2.10 -10.18
C SER A 335 -22.94 0.70 -9.76
N GLY A 336 -23.48 0.13 -8.69
CA GLY A 336 -23.15 -1.24 -8.25
C GLY A 336 -21.80 -1.41 -7.55
N LYS A 337 -21.08 -0.33 -7.18
CA LYS A 337 -19.73 -0.38 -6.57
C LYS A 337 -19.58 -1.43 -5.46
N GLN A 338 -20.51 -1.46 -4.50
CA GLN A 338 -20.47 -2.42 -3.40
C GLN A 338 -20.73 -3.86 -3.89
N SER A 339 -21.75 -4.05 -4.74
CA SER A 339 -22.13 -5.37 -5.27
C SER A 339 -21.01 -5.97 -6.13
N LEU A 340 -20.39 -5.18 -7.02
CA LEU A 340 -19.24 -5.60 -7.81
C LEU A 340 -18.03 -5.95 -6.93
N THR A 341 -17.82 -5.22 -5.85
CA THR A 341 -16.74 -5.51 -4.89
C THR A 341 -17.00 -6.83 -4.15
N ARG A 342 -18.24 -7.07 -3.70
CA ARG A 342 -18.61 -8.33 -3.04
C ARG A 342 -18.48 -9.53 -3.99
N LEU A 343 -18.89 -9.37 -5.26
CA LEU A 343 -18.72 -10.39 -6.28
C LEU A 343 -17.22 -10.68 -6.55
N ALA A 344 -16.39 -9.65 -6.68
CA ALA A 344 -14.94 -9.81 -6.88
C ALA A 344 -14.22 -10.44 -5.66
N ALA A 345 -14.69 -10.14 -4.45
CA ALA A 345 -14.21 -10.76 -3.22
C ALA A 345 -14.59 -12.24 -3.15
N PHE A 346 -15.84 -12.58 -3.50
CA PHE A 346 -16.32 -13.96 -3.57
C PHE A 346 -15.53 -14.79 -4.60
N LEU A 347 -15.28 -14.23 -5.78
CA LEU A 347 -14.42 -14.81 -6.83
C LEU A 347 -13.00 -15.10 -6.32
N SER A 348 -12.50 -14.29 -5.39
CA SER A 348 -11.16 -14.44 -4.81
C SER A 348 -11.15 -15.29 -3.53
N SER A 349 -12.29 -15.88 -3.17
CA SER A 349 -12.53 -16.61 -1.91
C SER A 349 -12.16 -15.78 -0.68
N MET A 350 -12.52 -14.50 -0.69
CA MET A 350 -12.31 -13.56 0.40
C MET A 350 -13.63 -13.19 1.05
N GLU A 351 -13.67 -13.19 2.38
CA GLU A 351 -14.83 -12.67 3.12
C GLU A 351 -14.87 -11.14 3.03
N VAL A 352 -16.07 -10.55 2.99
CA VAL A 352 -16.21 -9.10 3.04
C VAL A 352 -16.60 -8.68 4.44
N PHE A 353 -15.77 -7.84 5.05
CA PHE A 353 -16.08 -7.18 6.31
C PHE A 353 -16.45 -5.72 6.04
N GLN A 354 -17.63 -5.33 6.50
CA GLN A 354 -18.14 -3.98 6.41
C GLN A 354 -18.63 -3.57 7.81
N PRO A 355 -18.17 -2.44 8.38
CA PRO A 355 -18.58 -2.02 9.71
C PRO A 355 -20.05 -1.58 9.70
N THR A 356 -20.80 -1.99 10.72
CA THR A 356 -22.19 -1.59 10.91
C THR A 356 -22.27 -0.43 11.89
N LEU A 357 -22.61 0.76 11.41
CA LEU A 357 -22.76 1.92 12.26
C LEU A 357 -24.01 1.79 13.15
N HIS A 358 -23.86 2.09 14.43
CA HIS A 358 -24.98 2.33 15.35
C HIS A 358 -25.03 3.80 15.79
N GLN A 359 -26.12 4.22 16.42
CA GLN A 359 -26.19 5.54 17.01
C GLN A 359 -25.06 5.72 18.04
N GLY A 360 -24.26 6.77 17.88
CA GLY A 360 -23.10 7.02 18.75
C GLY A 360 -21.82 6.27 18.36
N TYR A 361 -21.74 5.64 17.18
CA TYR A 361 -20.52 4.99 16.71
C TYR A 361 -19.35 5.97 16.67
N SER A 362 -18.29 5.64 17.42
CA SER A 362 -17.15 6.51 17.69
C SER A 362 -15.86 5.97 17.06
N THR A 363 -14.79 6.78 17.12
CA THR A 363 -13.45 6.33 16.69
C THR A 363 -12.91 5.16 17.52
N SER A 364 -13.39 4.97 18.75
CA SER A 364 -13.04 3.82 19.60
C SER A 364 -13.66 2.53 19.05
N ASP A 365 -14.89 2.59 18.58
CA ASP A 365 -15.61 1.44 18.04
C ASP A 365 -14.95 0.97 16.72
N LEU A 366 -14.57 1.92 15.85
CA LEU A 366 -13.81 1.59 14.64
C LEU A 366 -12.48 0.92 14.95
N LYS A 367 -11.76 1.38 15.98
CA LYS A 367 -10.51 0.74 16.42
C LYS A 367 -10.75 -0.69 16.88
N ALA A 368 -11.82 -0.94 17.62
CA ALA A 368 -12.19 -2.28 18.07
C ALA A 368 -12.56 -3.20 16.90
N ASP A 369 -13.36 -2.70 15.94
CA ASP A 369 -13.74 -3.44 14.73
C ASP A 369 -12.53 -3.82 13.89
N VAL A 370 -11.63 -2.88 13.65
CA VAL A 370 -10.41 -3.14 12.89
C VAL A 370 -9.44 -4.03 13.69
N ALA A 371 -9.36 -3.91 15.01
CA ALA A 371 -8.58 -4.83 15.84
C ALA A 371 -9.10 -6.27 15.71
N ASN A 372 -10.42 -6.47 15.76
CA ASN A 372 -11.04 -7.78 15.55
C ASN A 372 -10.78 -8.32 14.14
N LEU A 373 -10.84 -7.45 13.12
CA LEU A 373 -10.49 -7.80 11.74
C LEU A 373 -9.03 -8.25 11.63
N LEU A 374 -8.09 -7.49 12.23
CA LEU A 374 -6.65 -7.81 12.24
C LEU A 374 -6.38 -9.13 12.97
N MET A 375 -7.13 -9.46 14.03
CA MET A 375 -7.03 -10.75 14.70
C MET A 375 -7.50 -11.90 13.81
N LYS A 376 -8.59 -11.73 13.05
CA LYS A 376 -9.07 -12.74 12.09
C LYS A 376 -8.08 -12.96 10.95
N THR A 377 -7.60 -11.89 10.33
CA THR A 377 -6.69 -11.98 9.18
C THR A 377 -5.28 -12.38 9.60
N GLY A 378 -4.78 -11.82 10.70
CA GLY A 378 -3.43 -12.04 11.22
C GLY A 378 -3.23 -13.39 11.91
N LEU A 379 -4.13 -13.80 12.82
CA LEU A 379 -3.99 -15.05 13.57
C LEU A 379 -4.57 -16.26 12.85
N LYS A 380 -5.77 -16.13 12.26
CA LYS A 380 -6.45 -17.25 11.58
C LYS A 380 -6.08 -17.37 10.11
N GLY A 381 -5.41 -16.36 9.54
CA GLY A 381 -5.04 -16.35 8.13
C GLY A 381 -6.25 -16.25 7.18
N GLN A 382 -7.41 -15.82 7.68
CA GLN A 382 -8.61 -15.62 6.87
C GLN A 382 -8.37 -14.45 5.91
N ARG A 383 -8.64 -14.64 4.61
CA ARG A 383 -8.53 -13.57 3.63
C ARG A 383 -9.81 -12.74 3.67
N THR A 384 -9.68 -11.45 3.98
CA THR A 384 -10.83 -10.57 4.16
C THR A 384 -10.62 -9.26 3.42
N VAL A 385 -11.68 -8.78 2.76
CA VAL A 385 -11.77 -7.45 2.15
C VAL A 385 -12.45 -6.51 3.14
N PHE A 386 -11.77 -5.43 3.50
CA PHE A 386 -12.37 -4.35 4.28
C PHE A 386 -13.09 -3.39 3.33
N LEU A 387 -14.42 -3.37 3.39
CA LEU A 387 -15.26 -2.50 2.56
C LEU A 387 -15.77 -1.33 3.42
N LEU A 388 -15.47 -0.11 2.98
CA LEU A 388 -15.93 1.13 3.58
C LEU A 388 -16.68 1.97 2.55
N THR A 389 -17.77 2.60 2.99
CA THR A 389 -18.57 3.54 2.18
C THR A 389 -18.46 4.94 2.76
N ASP A 390 -18.79 5.95 1.96
CA ASP A 390 -18.89 7.34 2.38
C ASP A 390 -19.91 7.52 3.52
N ASP A 391 -21.06 6.88 3.44
CA ASP A 391 -22.08 6.87 4.51
C ASP A 391 -21.54 6.31 5.85
N GLN A 392 -20.43 5.57 5.81
CA GLN A 392 -19.82 4.96 6.99
C GLN A 392 -18.73 5.83 7.64
N LEU A 393 -18.50 7.03 7.13
CA LEU A 393 -17.45 7.94 7.57
C LEU A 393 -18.07 9.25 8.10
N PRO A 394 -18.66 9.23 9.32
CA PRO A 394 -19.33 10.41 9.87
C PRO A 394 -18.36 11.54 10.27
N ASP A 395 -17.10 11.21 10.57
CA ASP A 395 -16.08 12.15 11.04
C ASP A 395 -14.75 11.95 10.28
N LEU A 396 -14.07 13.04 9.98
CA LEU A 396 -12.75 13.08 9.34
C LEU A 396 -11.68 12.35 10.17
N HIS A 397 -11.85 12.23 11.50
CA HIS A 397 -10.93 11.44 12.33
C HIS A 397 -10.88 9.96 11.95
N PHE A 398 -11.91 9.43 11.28
CA PHE A 398 -11.91 8.04 10.79
C PHE A 398 -10.91 7.87 9.65
N LEU A 399 -10.75 8.87 8.80
CA LEU A 399 -9.78 8.86 7.71
C LEU A 399 -8.35 8.80 8.21
N VAL A 400 -8.07 9.38 9.40
CA VAL A 400 -6.76 9.28 10.04
C VAL A 400 -6.44 7.83 10.37
N LEU A 401 -7.39 7.10 10.97
CA LEU A 401 -7.22 5.70 11.29
C LEU A 401 -7.02 4.88 10.02
N ILE A 402 -7.84 5.10 8.99
CA ILE A 402 -7.70 4.41 7.72
C ILE A 402 -6.30 4.66 7.12
N ASN A 403 -5.81 5.90 7.14
CA ASN A 403 -4.47 6.23 6.68
C ASN A 403 -3.38 5.47 7.45
N ASP A 404 -3.50 5.39 8.77
CA ASP A 404 -2.55 4.62 9.60
C ASP A 404 -2.57 3.13 9.25
N LEU A 405 -3.76 2.57 8.96
CA LEU A 405 -3.92 1.18 8.50
C LEU A 405 -3.26 0.97 7.14
N LEU A 406 -3.41 1.92 6.20
CA LEU A 406 -2.83 1.84 4.86
C LEU A 406 -1.30 1.95 4.88
N ILE A 407 -0.73 2.80 5.73
CA ILE A 407 0.72 3.02 5.80
C ILE A 407 1.41 1.88 6.53
N SER A 408 0.88 1.47 7.68
CA SER A 408 1.58 0.58 8.60
C SER A 408 1.05 -0.85 8.63
N GLY A 409 -0.13 -1.11 8.04
CA GLY A 409 -0.83 -2.38 8.17
C GLY A 409 -1.34 -2.67 9.59
N SER A 410 -1.24 -1.71 10.51
CA SER A 410 -1.63 -1.87 11.92
C SER A 410 -2.10 -0.55 12.52
N LEU A 411 -3.35 -0.48 13.00
CA LEU A 411 -3.81 0.68 13.78
C LEU A 411 -3.14 0.78 15.15
N ILE A 412 -2.52 -0.31 15.60
CA ILE A 412 -2.16 -0.57 16.99
C ILE A 412 -0.78 -1.22 16.99
N SER A 413 0.17 -0.67 17.75
CA SER A 413 1.39 -1.44 18.07
C SER A 413 0.93 -2.76 18.71
N PRO A 414 1.41 -3.93 18.28
CA PRO A 414 0.87 -5.23 18.67
C PRO A 414 0.68 -5.43 20.18
N THR A 415 1.38 -4.65 21.01
CA THR A 415 1.28 -4.65 22.47
C THR A 415 0.03 -3.99 23.06
N SER A 416 -0.53 -2.92 22.47
CA SER A 416 -1.67 -2.21 23.09
C SER A 416 -3.03 -2.87 22.84
N ALA A 417 -3.21 -3.61 21.75
CA ALA A 417 -4.42 -4.41 21.53
C ALA A 417 -4.53 -5.55 22.56
N LEU A 418 -3.38 -6.11 22.96
CA LEU A 418 -3.33 -7.22 23.92
C LEU A 418 -3.58 -6.76 25.35
N SER A 419 -3.15 -5.55 25.72
CA SER A 419 -3.41 -4.98 27.05
C SER A 419 -4.84 -4.45 27.20
N GLU A 420 -5.43 -3.87 26.15
CA GLU A 420 -6.81 -3.34 26.20
C GLU A 420 -7.87 -4.45 26.13
N LEU A 421 -7.56 -5.60 25.52
CA LEU A 421 -8.49 -6.75 25.42
C LEU A 421 -8.33 -7.80 26.53
N GLY A 422 -7.34 -7.65 27.43
CA GLY A 422 -7.11 -8.63 28.51
C GLY A 422 -6.72 -10.04 28.03
N ILE A 423 -6.18 -10.17 26.80
CA ILE A 423 -5.82 -11.45 26.20
C ILE A 423 -4.30 -11.64 26.31
N GLU A 424 -3.87 -12.46 27.26
CA GLU A 424 -2.53 -13.05 27.24
C GLU A 424 -2.41 -13.99 26.03
N ILE A 425 -1.42 -13.80 25.15
CA ILE A 425 -1.10 -14.79 24.09
C ILE A 425 -0.46 -16.01 24.75
N GLY A 426 -1.32 -16.89 25.27
CA GLY A 426 -1.03 -18.29 25.47
C GLY A 426 -1.09 -19.03 24.12
N SER A 427 0.07 -19.46 23.61
CA SER A 427 0.24 -20.63 22.73
C SER A 427 -0.37 -20.65 21.29
N GLY A 428 -1.19 -19.69 20.86
CA GLY A 428 -1.85 -19.72 19.54
C GLY A 428 -0.95 -19.41 18.32
N ASP A 429 -0.11 -18.37 18.40
CA ASP A 429 0.76 -17.93 17.28
C ASP A 429 1.91 -18.92 16.97
N ARG A 430 2.16 -19.89 17.87
CA ARG A 430 3.14 -20.96 17.63
C ARG A 430 2.69 -21.95 16.54
N ARG A 431 1.39 -22.20 16.39
CA ARG A 431 0.89 -23.19 15.41
C ARG A 431 0.87 -22.64 13.98
N GLY A 432 0.51 -21.38 13.78
CA GLY A 432 0.51 -20.74 12.45
C GLY A 432 1.92 -20.53 11.87
N ARG A 433 2.89 -20.15 12.72
CA ARG A 433 4.31 -20.03 12.34
C ARG A 433 4.94 -21.39 12.01
N SER A 434 4.59 -22.44 12.77
CA SER A 434 5.07 -23.80 12.50
C SER A 434 4.54 -24.39 11.18
N GLN A 435 3.35 -23.99 10.71
CA GLN A 435 2.81 -24.47 9.42
C GLN A 435 3.41 -23.74 8.21
N ARG A 436 3.98 -22.54 8.37
CA ARG A 436 4.63 -21.78 7.27
C ARG A 436 6.15 -21.92 7.22
N GLY A 437 6.73 -22.87 7.96
CA GLY A 437 8.18 -23.11 7.97
C GLY A 437 9.02 -21.98 8.58
N VAL A 438 8.40 -20.95 9.16
CA VAL A 438 9.11 -19.86 9.85
C VAL A 438 9.16 -20.19 11.33
N ARG A 439 10.26 -20.81 11.78
CA ARG A 439 10.55 -20.95 13.23
C ARG A 439 10.84 -19.57 13.82
N GLY A 440 9.80 -18.87 14.28
CA GLY A 440 9.95 -17.70 15.13
C GLY A 440 9.99 -18.13 16.59
N GLU A 441 11.20 -18.30 17.14
CA GLU A 441 11.38 -18.36 18.59
C GLU A 441 11.15 -16.98 19.21
N ARG A 442 10.71 -16.96 20.47
CA ARG A 442 10.59 -15.74 21.26
C ARG A 442 11.92 -15.00 21.20
N SER A 443 11.87 -13.70 20.96
CA SER A 443 13.00 -12.80 20.95
C SER A 443 13.75 -12.82 22.28
N GLU A 444 14.66 -13.79 22.45
CA GLU A 444 15.70 -13.85 23.49
C GLU A 444 16.75 -14.93 23.12
N ILE A 445 18.01 -14.46 22.93
CA ILE A 445 19.30 -15.09 23.30
C ILE A 445 20.01 -16.08 22.32
N LYS A 446 21.12 -15.54 21.76
CA LYS A 446 22.49 -16.07 21.44
C LYS A 446 22.70 -17.26 20.49
N PRO A 447 23.68 -17.19 19.56
CA PRO A 447 24.27 -18.37 18.93
C PRO A 447 25.42 -18.94 19.77
N ARG A 448 25.39 -20.25 20.04
CA ARG A 448 26.57 -21.04 20.40
C ARG A 448 27.25 -21.50 19.11
N LEU A 449 28.46 -21.02 18.88
CA LEU A 449 29.44 -21.59 17.96
C LEU A 449 30.16 -22.75 18.66
N THR A 450 30.14 -23.92 18.03
CA THR A 450 31.19 -24.93 18.18
C THR A 450 31.38 -25.59 16.81
N ASP A 451 32.44 -25.19 16.11
CA ASP A 451 33.16 -26.01 15.12
C ASP A 451 33.98 -27.10 15.86
N PRO A 452 34.68 -28.06 15.20
CA PRO A 452 34.80 -28.37 13.76
C PRO A 452 34.61 -29.87 13.40
N ILE A 453 34.34 -30.15 12.12
CA ILE A 453 35.17 -30.88 11.12
C ILE A 453 34.41 -30.85 9.78
#